data_AF-A0A978TVR0-F1
#
_entry.id   AF-A0A978TVR0-F1
#
_cell.length_a   1.000
_cell.length_b   1.000
_cell.length_c   1.000
_cell.angle_alpha   90.00
_cell.angle_beta   90.00
_cell.angle_gamma   90.00
#
_symmetry.space_group_name_H-M   'P 1'
#
loop_
_entity.id
_entity.type
_entity.pdbx_description
1 polymer ?
#
loop_
_entity_poly.entity_id
_entity_poly.type
_entity_poly.pdbx_seq_one_letter_code
_entity_poly.pdbx_strand_id
1 'polypeptide(L)'
;MLRRSITFWHSPFVRFWRWVPIGFCLFVSFSLGCRQSDLDPAAIPTRPSNFKVAMVLPGPKNDGSWSQAGYEGLKLIESTLNAQVAYTDNTGKISEEKTKEKIRNYAREGYKFVIGHGGEYLEAIEEIAPEFPRTKFSVSTNCPGNNINQGCLSFRGEELGYLTGAIAALKTKTGKVGFVGGIDYPHMKAREILFERGAKSIDPDIEVAVDWLGNWTDREKAKATVK
;
A
#
# COMPACT_ATOMS: atom_id res chain seq x y z
N MET A 1 -9.99 -33.64 40.71
CA MET A 1 -10.84 -34.49 41.58
C MET A 1 -10.61 -34.09 43.03
N LEU A 2 -11.69 -33.93 43.81
CA LEU A 2 -11.82 -33.92 45.29
C LEU A 2 -11.10 -32.76 46.05
N ARG A 3 -11.79 -31.68 46.44
CA ARG A 3 -12.67 -31.45 47.63
C ARG A 3 -12.01 -31.58 49.03
N ARG A 4 -12.01 -30.42 49.71
CA ARG A 4 -12.40 -30.11 51.12
C ARG A 4 -11.43 -30.36 52.28
N SER A 5 -11.19 -29.29 53.05
CA SER A 5 -11.29 -29.26 54.53
C SER A 5 -11.30 -27.81 55.08
N ILE A 6 -12.38 -27.34 55.74
CA ILE A 6 -12.60 -27.17 57.21
C ILE A 6 -12.05 -25.81 57.72
N THR A 7 -12.80 -24.73 57.96
CA THR A 7 -13.78 -24.31 59.03
C THR A 7 -13.28 -24.29 60.48
N PHE A 8 -13.27 -23.09 61.13
CA PHE A 8 -13.90 -22.67 62.43
C PHE A 8 -13.12 -21.46 63.05
N TRP A 9 -13.74 -20.26 63.20
CA TRP A 9 -14.30 -19.62 64.44
C TRP A 9 -13.22 -19.25 65.51
N HIS A 10 -13.11 -18.10 66.20
CA HIS A 10 -13.98 -17.10 66.86
C HIS A 10 -13.17 -15.76 67.02
N SER A 11 -13.69 -14.56 66.69
CA SER A 11 -14.28 -13.51 67.60
C SER A 11 -13.26 -12.70 68.46
N PRO A 12 -13.59 -11.55 69.09
CA PRO A 12 -14.28 -10.31 68.65
C PRO A 12 -13.50 -9.03 69.07
N PHE A 13 -13.62 -7.91 68.34
CA PHE A 13 -13.49 -6.57 68.97
C PHE A 13 -14.35 -5.52 68.22
N VAL A 14 -15.54 -5.28 68.80
CA VAL A 14 -16.18 -3.97 69.05
C VAL A 14 -16.03 -2.90 67.93
N ARG A 15 -17.01 -2.66 67.04
CA ARG A 15 -18.35 -2.05 67.21
C ARG A 15 -18.30 -0.57 67.65
N PHE A 16 -18.31 0.37 66.71
CA PHE A 16 -18.79 1.77 66.85
C PHE A 16 -18.52 2.47 65.50
N TRP A 17 -19.44 2.51 64.55
CA TRP A 17 -20.27 3.70 64.38
C TRP A 17 -21.52 3.38 63.58
N ARG A 18 -22.57 4.08 63.97
CA ARG A 18 -23.96 3.92 63.63
C ARG A 18 -24.32 5.05 62.64
N TRP A 19 -24.98 4.67 61.54
CA TRP A 19 -26.02 5.42 60.82
C TRP A 19 -25.59 6.45 59.76
N VAL A 20 -25.84 6.14 58.48
CA VAL A 20 -26.57 7.01 57.52
C VAL A 20 -27.38 6.08 56.59
N PRO A 21 -28.66 6.36 56.29
CA PRO A 21 -29.63 5.35 55.85
C PRO A 21 -29.63 5.08 54.34
N ILE A 22 -29.98 3.84 54.03
CA ILE A 22 -30.36 3.31 52.72
C ILE A 22 -31.80 3.75 52.43
N GLY A 23 -31.99 4.55 51.37
CA GLY A 23 -33.27 4.76 50.70
C GLY A 23 -33.01 4.66 49.19
N PHE A 24 -33.21 3.48 48.60
CA PHE A 24 -34.44 3.03 47.94
C PHE A 24 -34.57 3.55 46.49
N CYS A 25 -34.23 2.65 45.58
CA CYS A 25 -34.91 2.37 44.31
C CYS A 25 -34.72 3.31 43.10
N LEU A 26 -34.08 2.68 42.09
CA LEU A 26 -34.61 2.47 40.74
C LEU A 26 -34.96 3.72 39.93
N PHE A 27 -34.01 4.14 39.09
CA PHE A 27 -34.29 4.33 37.66
C PHE A 27 -33.02 4.05 36.86
N VAL A 28 -32.93 2.82 36.34
CA VAL A 28 -32.00 2.47 35.27
C VAL A 28 -32.56 3.06 33.99
N SER A 29 -31.96 4.15 33.50
CA SER A 29 -32.07 4.55 32.10
C SER A 29 -30.68 4.53 31.48
N PHE A 30 -30.44 3.40 30.82
CA PHE A 30 -29.65 3.22 29.61
C PHE A 30 -29.22 4.52 28.91
N SER A 31 -27.96 4.90 29.09
CA SER A 31 -27.19 5.57 28.04
C SER A 31 -25.71 5.24 28.23
N LEU A 32 -25.32 4.05 27.75
CA LEU A 32 -23.94 3.83 27.31
C LEU A 32 -23.70 4.79 26.14
N GLY A 33 -23.30 6.02 26.45
CA GLY A 33 -22.67 6.91 25.49
C GLY A 33 -21.30 6.33 25.17
N CYS A 34 -21.17 5.72 23.99
CA CYS A 34 -19.88 5.47 23.38
C CYS A 34 -19.10 6.79 23.37
N ARG A 35 -18.03 6.87 24.16
CA ARG A 35 -17.04 7.92 24.06
C ARG A 35 -16.31 7.69 22.73
N GLN A 36 -16.85 8.29 21.67
CA GLN A 36 -16.19 8.39 20.38
C GLN A 36 -14.86 9.10 20.62
N SER A 37 -13.77 8.35 20.52
CA SER A 37 -12.47 8.92 20.22
C SER A 37 -12.60 9.48 18.81
N ASP A 38 -13.01 10.75 18.73
CA ASP A 38 -12.94 11.52 17.51
C ASP A 38 -11.48 11.47 17.04
N LEU A 39 -11.25 10.70 15.98
CA LEU A 39 -10.01 10.76 15.22
C LEU A 39 -10.05 12.10 14.49
N ASP A 40 -9.59 13.16 15.14
CA ASP A 40 -9.34 14.44 14.48
C ASP A 40 -8.36 14.21 13.32
N PRO A 41 -8.79 14.33 12.05
CA PRO A 41 -7.91 14.13 10.90
C PRO A 41 -6.91 15.31 10.72
N ALA A 42 -6.94 16.29 11.62
CA ALA A 42 -6.20 17.55 11.50
C ALA A 42 -4.98 17.68 12.44
N ALA A 43 -4.67 16.70 13.28
CA ALA A 43 -3.52 16.76 14.18
C ALA A 43 -2.34 15.93 13.67
N ILE A 44 -1.86 16.21 12.45
CA ILE A 44 -0.49 15.78 12.10
C ILE A 44 0.45 16.72 12.87
N PRO A 45 1.30 16.21 13.79
CA PRO A 45 2.16 17.06 14.59
C PRO A 45 3.08 17.87 13.67
N THR A 46 2.89 19.20 13.65
CA THR A 46 3.69 20.18 12.93
C THR A 46 5.05 20.34 13.61
N ARG A 47 5.90 19.30 13.54
CA ARG A 47 7.33 19.44 13.78
C ARG A 47 7.96 19.88 12.45
N PRO A 48 8.87 20.87 12.40
CA PRO A 48 9.68 21.09 11.20
C PRO A 48 10.37 19.77 10.88
N SER A 49 9.96 19.14 9.79
CA SER A 49 10.45 17.80 9.50
C SER A 49 11.80 17.95 8.82
N ASN A 50 12.86 17.47 9.48
CA ASN A 50 14.10 17.10 8.79
C ASN A 50 13.88 15.81 7.95
N PHE A 51 12.63 15.53 7.56
CA PHE A 51 12.24 14.32 6.87
C PHE A 51 12.31 14.59 5.37
N LYS A 52 13.37 14.08 4.78
CA LYS A 52 13.64 14.18 3.35
C LYS A 52 13.23 12.88 2.67
N VAL A 53 12.35 12.95 1.67
CA VAL A 53 11.86 11.80 0.89
C VAL A 53 12.21 11.97 -0.59
N ALA A 54 12.78 10.95 -1.20
CA ALA A 54 13.08 10.95 -2.63
C ALA A 54 12.31 9.84 -3.36
N MET A 55 12.01 10.04 -4.64
CA MET A 55 11.36 9.04 -5.48
C MET A 55 12.02 8.93 -6.86
N VAL A 56 12.18 7.72 -7.38
CA VAL A 56 12.53 7.48 -8.78
C VAL A 56 11.32 6.92 -9.52
N LEU A 57 11.01 7.51 -10.68
CA LEU A 57 9.81 7.24 -11.48
C LEU A 57 10.20 6.75 -12.89
N PRO A 58 9.60 5.65 -13.41
CA PRO A 58 9.97 5.09 -14.70
C PRO A 58 9.65 6.01 -15.87
N GLY A 59 8.46 6.60 -15.85
CA GLY A 59 7.98 7.53 -16.85
C GLY A 59 8.06 8.98 -16.37
N PRO A 60 7.59 9.93 -17.18
CA PRO A 60 7.49 11.33 -16.77
C PRO A 60 6.40 11.48 -15.70
N LYS A 61 6.58 12.42 -14.77
CA LYS A 61 5.62 12.69 -13.67
C LYS A 61 4.19 13.07 -14.08
N ASN A 62 3.93 13.25 -15.37
CA ASN A 62 2.65 13.66 -15.96
C ASN A 62 2.22 12.70 -17.09
N ASP A 63 2.52 11.41 -16.94
CA ASP A 63 2.15 10.37 -17.90
C ASP A 63 0.65 10.03 -17.91
N GLY A 64 -0.15 10.63 -17.01
CA GLY A 64 -1.59 10.34 -16.86
C GLY A 64 -1.88 8.97 -16.25
N SER A 65 -0.89 8.29 -15.68
CA SER A 65 -1.00 6.92 -15.21
C SER A 65 -0.05 6.67 -14.02
N TRP A 66 0.79 5.64 -14.08
CA TRP A 66 1.60 5.14 -12.98
C TRP A 66 2.55 6.17 -12.39
N SER A 67 3.40 6.81 -13.22
CA SER A 67 4.42 7.73 -12.71
C SER A 67 3.78 8.99 -12.13
N GLN A 68 2.68 9.44 -12.72
CA GLN A 68 1.90 10.55 -12.18
C GLN A 68 1.27 10.21 -10.82
N ALA A 69 0.66 9.02 -10.67
CA ALA A 69 0.11 8.59 -9.39
C ALA A 69 1.18 8.53 -8.29
N GLY A 70 2.37 8.01 -8.59
CA GLY A 70 3.51 8.04 -7.66
C GLY A 70 3.93 9.46 -7.29
N TYR A 71 4.03 10.35 -8.28
CA TYR A 71 4.39 11.76 -8.06
C TYR A 71 3.37 12.50 -7.20
N GLU A 72 2.07 12.31 -7.46
CA GLU A 72 0.99 12.89 -6.66
C GLU A 72 1.04 12.38 -5.21
N GLY A 73 1.33 11.09 -5.01
CA GLY A 73 1.60 10.51 -3.69
C GLY A 73 2.79 11.17 -2.98
N LEU A 74 3.88 11.47 -3.70
CA LEU A 74 5.02 12.20 -3.16
C LEU A 74 4.64 13.63 -2.74
N LYS A 75 3.78 14.32 -3.49
CA LYS A 75 3.26 15.65 -3.12
C LYS A 75 2.31 15.58 -1.92
N LEU A 76 1.58 14.48 -1.76
CA LEU A 76 0.81 14.24 -0.54
C LEU A 76 1.73 14.07 0.67
N ILE A 77 2.84 13.34 0.54
CA ILE A 77 3.85 13.23 1.62
C ILE A 77 4.42 14.60 1.99
N GLU A 78 4.78 15.42 1.00
CA GLU A 78 5.28 16.78 1.22
C GLU A 78 4.29 17.61 2.05
N SER A 79 3.02 17.66 1.64
CA SER A 79 2.00 18.50 2.27
C SER A 79 1.52 17.96 3.62
N THR A 80 1.32 16.65 3.74
CA THR A 80 0.80 16.03 4.98
C THR A 80 1.85 15.93 6.07
N LEU A 81 3.09 15.57 5.72
CA LEU A 81 4.16 15.34 6.68
C LEU A 81 5.14 16.51 6.81
N ASN A 82 4.88 17.62 6.09
CA ASN A 82 5.81 18.76 5.99
C ASN A 82 7.22 18.30 5.59
N ALA A 83 7.29 17.35 4.65
CA ALA A 83 8.52 16.70 4.22
C ALA A 83 9.19 17.49 3.08
N GLN A 84 10.52 17.48 3.02
CA GLN A 84 11.23 17.94 1.83
C GLN A 84 11.28 16.80 0.82
N VAL A 85 10.79 17.03 -0.40
CA VAL A 85 10.71 15.97 -1.41
C VAL A 85 11.58 16.26 -2.63
N ALA A 86 12.10 15.20 -3.25
CA ALA A 86 12.74 15.26 -4.56
C ALA A 86 12.37 14.04 -5.39
N TYR A 87 12.50 14.17 -6.72
CA TYR A 87 12.24 13.07 -7.61
C TYR A 87 13.15 13.09 -8.83
N THR A 88 13.38 11.92 -9.42
CA THR A 88 13.95 11.75 -10.75
C THR A 88 12.93 10.98 -11.57
N ASP A 89 12.48 11.55 -12.69
CA ASP A 89 11.56 10.90 -13.61
C ASP A 89 12.26 10.43 -14.87
N ASN A 90 11.54 9.70 -15.73
CA ASN A 90 12.08 9.12 -16.96
C ASN A 90 13.27 8.17 -16.75
N THR A 91 13.36 7.50 -15.59
CA THR A 91 14.46 6.54 -15.34
C THR A 91 14.38 5.30 -16.21
N GLY A 92 13.20 5.01 -16.80
CA GLY A 92 13.06 3.96 -17.82
C GLY A 92 13.79 4.27 -19.13
N LYS A 93 14.31 5.49 -19.32
CA LYS A 93 15.07 5.91 -20.51
C LYS A 93 16.58 5.96 -20.31
N ILE A 94 17.07 5.65 -19.10
CA ILE A 94 18.50 5.65 -18.78
C ILE A 94 18.95 4.23 -18.42
N SER A 95 20.27 4.00 -18.41
CA SER A 95 20.81 2.69 -18.02
C SER A 95 20.55 2.40 -16.55
N GLU A 96 20.47 1.11 -16.21
CA GLU A 96 20.32 0.64 -14.84
C GLU A 96 21.39 1.22 -13.91
N GLU A 97 22.65 1.26 -14.34
CA GLU A 97 23.75 1.86 -13.58
C GLU A 97 23.52 3.35 -13.26
N LYS A 98 22.98 4.13 -14.22
CA LYS A 98 22.63 5.53 -13.96
C LYS A 98 21.46 5.64 -12.98
N THR A 99 20.50 4.74 -13.06
CA THR A 99 19.39 4.67 -12.09
C THR A 99 19.91 4.34 -10.69
N LYS A 100 20.81 3.35 -10.55
CA LYS A 100 21.49 3.02 -9.28
C LYS A 100 22.24 4.22 -8.72
N GLU A 101 22.98 4.94 -9.56
CA GLU A 101 23.69 6.16 -9.14
C GLU A 101 22.74 7.24 -8.60
N LYS A 102 21.58 7.47 -9.25
CA LYS A 102 20.56 8.40 -8.74
C LYS A 102 20.03 7.99 -7.36
N ILE A 103 19.75 6.70 -7.16
CA ILE A 103 19.29 6.16 -5.88
C ILE A 103 20.37 6.36 -4.79
N ARG A 104 21.64 6.03 -5.09
CA ARG A 104 22.77 6.25 -4.17
C ARG A 104 22.93 7.73 -3.82
N ASN A 105 22.79 8.63 -4.80
CA ASN A 105 22.94 10.07 -4.57
C ASN A 105 21.87 10.62 -3.63
N TYR A 106 20.61 10.18 -3.74
CA TYR A 106 19.60 10.54 -2.74
C TYR A 106 19.98 10.08 -1.33
N ALA A 107 20.48 8.85 -1.18
CA ALA A 107 20.92 8.38 0.13
C ALA A 107 22.11 9.21 0.69
N ARG A 108 23.08 9.58 -0.17
CA ARG A 108 24.23 10.45 0.18
C ARG A 108 23.83 11.87 0.55
N GLU A 109 22.82 12.42 -0.13
CA GLU A 109 22.26 13.76 0.13
C GLU A 109 21.35 13.83 1.37
N GLY A 110 21.28 12.73 2.13
CA GLY A 110 20.60 12.67 3.41
C GLY A 110 19.08 12.44 3.32
N TYR A 111 18.57 12.02 2.16
CA TYR A 111 17.19 11.54 2.07
C TYR A 111 17.03 10.28 2.93
N LYS A 112 16.12 10.36 3.92
CA LYS A 112 15.91 9.30 4.92
C LYS A 112 14.99 8.21 4.41
N PHE A 113 14.19 8.52 3.40
CA PHE A 113 13.32 7.58 2.72
C PHE A 113 13.46 7.74 1.21
N VAL A 114 13.81 6.66 0.50
CA VAL A 114 13.98 6.65 -0.97
C VAL A 114 13.04 5.60 -1.56
N ILE A 115 12.20 6.01 -2.52
CA ILE A 115 11.15 5.17 -3.10
C ILE A 115 11.49 4.87 -4.56
N GLY A 116 11.67 3.60 -4.89
CA GLY A 116 11.62 3.09 -6.26
C GLY A 116 10.17 2.82 -6.67
N HIS A 117 9.60 3.66 -7.53
CA HIS A 117 8.18 3.56 -7.88
C HIS A 117 7.94 2.58 -9.05
N GLY A 118 8.13 1.29 -8.80
CA GLY A 118 7.98 0.23 -9.80
C GLY A 118 8.80 -1.00 -9.46
N GLY A 119 8.50 -2.14 -10.07
CA GLY A 119 9.22 -3.40 -9.82
C GLY A 119 10.63 -3.44 -10.40
N GLU A 120 10.88 -2.65 -11.43
CA GLU A 120 12.18 -2.51 -12.07
C GLU A 120 13.27 -1.94 -11.14
N TYR A 121 12.91 -1.35 -9.99
CA TYR A 121 13.88 -0.84 -9.01
C TYR A 121 14.24 -1.84 -7.92
N LEU A 122 13.60 -3.02 -7.88
CA LEU A 122 13.78 -3.97 -6.78
C LEU A 122 15.23 -4.41 -6.64
N GLU A 123 15.83 -4.93 -7.70
CA GLU A 123 17.21 -5.42 -7.71
C GLU A 123 18.21 -4.30 -7.37
N ALA A 124 18.04 -3.13 -7.96
CA ALA A 124 18.87 -1.95 -7.67
C ALA A 124 18.79 -1.54 -6.19
N ILE A 125 17.61 -1.57 -5.59
CA ILE A 125 17.42 -1.22 -4.18
C ILE A 125 17.98 -2.31 -3.26
N GLU A 126 17.83 -3.59 -3.62
CA GLU A 126 18.42 -4.71 -2.86
C GLU A 126 19.95 -4.63 -2.81
N GLU A 127 20.58 -4.23 -3.92
CA GLU A 127 22.02 -3.98 -3.99
C GLU A 127 22.45 -2.78 -3.13
N ILE A 128 21.73 -1.66 -3.21
CA ILE A 128 22.13 -0.38 -2.61
C ILE A 128 21.79 -0.29 -1.12
N ALA A 129 20.68 -0.89 -0.68
CA ALA A 129 20.19 -0.72 0.69
C ALA A 129 21.25 -1.06 1.77
N PRO A 130 22.03 -2.15 1.67
CA PRO A 130 23.09 -2.46 2.62
C PRO A 130 24.19 -1.38 2.74
N GLU A 131 24.45 -0.61 1.67
CA GLU A 131 25.44 0.47 1.69
C GLU A 131 24.99 1.66 2.57
N PHE A 132 23.68 1.82 2.79
CA PHE A 132 23.09 2.97 3.49
C PHE A 132 22.15 2.55 4.63
N PRO A 133 22.66 1.99 5.75
CA PRO A 133 21.84 1.44 6.83
C PRO A 133 20.95 2.48 7.54
N ARG A 134 21.26 3.77 7.39
CA ARG A 134 20.50 4.90 7.96
C ARG A 134 19.42 5.45 7.02
N THR A 135 19.35 4.97 5.79
CA THR A 135 18.32 5.30 4.81
C THR A 135 17.37 4.12 4.70
N LYS A 136 16.08 4.40 4.71
CA LYS A 136 15.04 3.42 4.44
C LYS A 136 14.68 3.49 2.95
N PHE A 137 14.55 2.34 2.33
CA PHE A 137 14.19 2.20 0.93
C PHE A 137 12.81 1.56 0.80
N SER A 138 12.08 1.90 -0.25
CA SER A 138 10.86 1.18 -0.58
C SER A 138 10.70 0.97 -2.07
N VAL A 139 10.04 -0.13 -2.43
CA VAL A 139 9.66 -0.44 -3.81
C VAL A 139 8.14 -0.48 -3.90
N SER A 140 7.56 0.24 -4.88
CA SER A 140 6.11 0.25 -5.11
C SER A 140 5.65 -0.91 -6.01
N THR A 141 5.80 -2.15 -5.54
CA THR A 141 5.24 -3.36 -6.17
C THR A 141 5.27 -4.55 -5.19
N ASN A 142 4.88 -5.73 -5.66
CA ASN A 142 5.18 -6.99 -4.96
C ASN A 142 6.69 -7.24 -4.94
N CYS A 143 7.20 -7.58 -3.76
CA CYS A 143 8.57 -8.02 -3.58
C CYS A 143 8.59 -9.23 -2.61
N PRO A 144 9.70 -9.98 -2.54
CA PRO A 144 9.77 -11.21 -1.75
C PRO A 144 9.67 -10.99 -0.22
N GLY A 145 9.76 -9.75 0.26
CA GLY A 145 9.58 -9.40 1.67
C GLY A 145 10.33 -8.13 2.08
N ASN A 146 10.21 -7.77 3.35
CA ASN A 146 10.99 -6.66 3.92
C ASN A 146 12.37 -7.16 4.39
N ASN A 147 13.37 -6.29 4.31
CA ASN A 147 14.66 -6.49 5.00
C ASN A 147 14.86 -5.40 6.08
N ILE A 148 16.07 -5.25 6.62
CA ILE A 148 16.39 -4.31 7.71
C ILE A 148 16.10 -2.83 7.33
N ASN A 149 16.31 -2.44 6.08
CA ASN A 149 16.13 -1.07 5.63
C ASN A 149 15.50 -0.93 4.24
N GLN A 150 14.81 -1.95 3.76
CA GLN A 150 13.99 -1.98 2.55
C GLN A 150 12.63 -2.61 2.90
N GLY A 151 11.56 -2.02 2.39
CA GLY A 151 10.24 -2.62 2.45
C GLY A 151 9.45 -2.37 1.17
N CYS A 152 8.30 -3.00 1.04
CA CYS A 152 7.55 -2.93 -0.20
C CYS A 152 6.11 -2.47 0.01
N LEU A 153 5.68 -1.60 -0.89
CA LEU A 153 4.29 -1.23 -1.05
C LEU A 153 3.70 -2.16 -2.11
N SER A 154 3.21 -3.31 -1.63
CA SER A 154 2.55 -4.32 -2.45
C SER A 154 1.09 -3.92 -2.73
N PHE A 155 0.69 -4.07 -3.99
CA PHE A 155 -0.68 -3.89 -4.43
C PHE A 155 -1.22 -5.25 -4.84
N ARG A 156 -2.47 -5.56 -4.46
CA ARG A 156 -3.20 -6.74 -4.96
C ARG A 156 -3.74 -6.47 -6.37
N GLY A 157 -2.86 -6.05 -7.26
CA GLY A 157 -3.19 -5.59 -8.60
C GLY A 157 -3.69 -6.71 -9.52
N GLU A 158 -3.52 -7.96 -9.12
CA GLU A 158 -4.05 -9.12 -9.82
C GLU A 158 -5.57 -9.23 -9.62
N GLU A 159 -6.10 -8.88 -8.44
CA GLU A 159 -7.55 -8.88 -8.17
C GLU A 159 -8.28 -7.89 -9.07
N LEU A 160 -7.63 -6.77 -9.39
CA LEU A 160 -8.14 -5.81 -10.37
C LEU A 160 -8.27 -6.44 -11.76
N GLY A 161 -7.36 -7.35 -12.13
CA GLY A 161 -7.48 -8.14 -13.36
C GLY A 161 -8.80 -8.89 -13.40
N TYR A 162 -9.12 -9.65 -12.35
CA TYR A 162 -10.39 -10.39 -12.26
C TYR A 162 -11.61 -9.48 -12.40
N LEU A 163 -11.66 -8.38 -11.63
CA LEU A 163 -12.80 -7.46 -11.68
C LEU A 163 -12.96 -6.81 -13.06
N THR A 164 -11.86 -6.38 -13.68
CA THR A 164 -11.89 -5.74 -15.00
C THR A 164 -12.26 -6.73 -16.10
N GLY A 165 -11.82 -7.99 -16.01
CA GLY A 165 -12.24 -9.06 -16.91
C GLY A 165 -13.73 -9.35 -16.83
N ALA A 166 -14.27 -9.47 -15.62
CA ALA A 166 -15.70 -9.67 -15.40
C ALA A 166 -16.53 -8.50 -15.94
N ILE A 167 -16.10 -7.25 -15.69
CA ILE A 167 -16.76 -6.06 -16.23
C ILE A 167 -16.68 -6.04 -17.77
N ALA A 168 -15.55 -6.42 -18.37
CA ALA A 168 -15.41 -6.48 -19.81
C ALA A 168 -16.37 -7.49 -20.44
N ALA A 169 -16.50 -8.67 -19.82
CA ALA A 169 -17.47 -9.69 -20.22
C ALA A 169 -18.93 -9.20 -20.10
N LEU A 170 -19.27 -8.49 -19.02
CA LEU A 170 -20.60 -7.90 -18.85
C LEU A 170 -20.91 -6.78 -19.86
N LYS A 171 -19.88 -6.14 -20.42
CA LYS A 171 -20.03 -5.00 -21.34
C LYS A 171 -19.90 -5.37 -22.81
N THR A 172 -19.22 -6.48 -23.13
CA THR A 172 -19.01 -6.86 -24.53
C THR A 172 -20.33 -7.21 -25.23
N LYS A 173 -20.40 -6.87 -26.51
CA LYS A 173 -21.52 -7.25 -27.39
C LYS A 173 -21.12 -8.33 -28.41
N THR A 174 -19.82 -8.62 -28.50
CA THR A 174 -19.23 -9.50 -29.51
C THR A 174 -18.78 -10.84 -28.92
N GLY A 175 -18.80 -10.98 -27.59
CA GLY A 175 -18.19 -12.14 -26.91
C GLY A 175 -16.66 -12.14 -26.99
N LYS A 176 -16.04 -11.00 -27.35
CA LYS A 176 -14.58 -10.84 -27.41
C LYS A 176 -14.13 -9.70 -26.51
N VAL A 177 -13.02 -9.90 -25.81
CA VAL A 177 -12.36 -8.90 -24.94
C VAL A 177 -10.84 -8.98 -25.11
N GLY A 178 -10.13 -7.91 -24.78
CA GLY A 178 -8.68 -7.81 -24.97
C GLY A 178 -7.94 -7.35 -23.71
N PHE A 179 -6.75 -7.89 -23.50
CA PHE A 179 -5.78 -7.45 -22.51
C PHE A 179 -4.51 -6.97 -23.22
N VAL A 180 -4.07 -5.75 -22.95
CA VAL A 180 -2.83 -5.19 -23.49
C VAL A 180 -1.86 -4.96 -22.34
N GLY A 181 -0.81 -5.76 -22.28
CA GLY A 181 0.25 -5.67 -21.28
C GLY A 181 1.42 -4.81 -21.77
N GLY A 182 2.11 -4.13 -20.85
CA GLY A 182 3.32 -3.37 -21.15
C GLY A 182 4.55 -4.28 -21.23
N ILE A 183 5.23 -4.48 -20.11
CA ILE A 183 6.34 -5.45 -20.00
C ILE A 183 5.87 -6.73 -19.31
N ASP A 184 6.38 -7.86 -19.81
CA ASP A 184 6.10 -9.18 -19.26
C ASP A 184 6.90 -9.44 -17.97
N TYR A 185 6.25 -9.30 -16.82
CA TYR A 185 6.76 -9.66 -15.50
C TYR A 185 5.74 -10.51 -14.73
N PRO A 186 6.15 -11.32 -13.73
CA PRO A 186 5.26 -12.25 -13.04
C PRO A 186 3.94 -11.65 -12.53
N HIS A 187 3.99 -10.45 -11.96
CA HIS A 187 2.80 -9.74 -11.45
C HIS A 187 1.84 -9.30 -12.58
N MET A 188 2.37 -8.95 -13.76
CA MET A 188 1.56 -8.61 -14.93
C MET A 188 0.92 -9.85 -15.54
N LYS A 189 1.63 -10.98 -15.64
CA LYS A 189 1.04 -12.27 -16.05
C LYS A 189 -0.08 -12.70 -15.11
N ALA A 190 0.13 -12.56 -13.81
CA ALA A 190 -0.91 -12.91 -12.84
C ALA A 190 -2.18 -12.06 -13.03
N ARG A 191 -2.02 -10.78 -13.39
CA ARG A 191 -3.15 -9.90 -13.75
C ARG A 191 -3.86 -10.34 -15.04
N GLU A 192 -3.11 -10.70 -16.08
CA GLU A 192 -3.65 -11.26 -17.34
C GLU A 192 -4.47 -12.53 -17.06
N ILE A 193 -3.90 -13.50 -16.33
CA ILE A 193 -4.57 -14.75 -15.97
C ILE A 193 -5.86 -14.49 -15.17
N LEU A 194 -5.82 -13.55 -14.22
CA LEU A 194 -7.01 -13.20 -13.46
C LEU A 194 -8.04 -12.44 -14.32
N PHE A 195 -7.61 -11.62 -15.28
CA PHE A 195 -8.51 -11.01 -16.26
C PHE A 195 -9.26 -12.06 -17.07
N GLU A 196 -8.57 -13.06 -17.61
CA GLU A 196 -9.22 -14.16 -18.33
C GLU A 196 -10.21 -14.93 -17.42
N ARG A 197 -9.80 -15.26 -16.19
CA ARG A 197 -10.67 -15.95 -15.22
C ARG A 197 -11.89 -15.11 -14.83
N GLY A 198 -11.75 -13.80 -14.72
CA GLY A 198 -12.84 -12.87 -14.45
C GLY A 198 -13.82 -12.79 -15.61
N ALA A 199 -13.32 -12.76 -16.85
CA ALA A 199 -14.15 -12.77 -18.03
C ALA A 199 -14.95 -14.09 -18.14
N LYS A 200 -14.26 -15.23 -17.97
CA LYS A 200 -14.84 -16.58 -18.03
C LYS A 200 -15.80 -16.92 -16.89
N SER A 201 -15.76 -16.20 -15.78
CA SER A 201 -16.74 -16.40 -14.71
C SER A 201 -18.12 -15.80 -15.04
N ILE A 202 -18.17 -14.87 -15.99
CA ILE A 202 -19.41 -14.28 -16.51
C ILE A 202 -19.89 -15.02 -17.74
N ASP A 203 -18.99 -15.30 -18.67
CA ASP A 203 -19.26 -16.02 -19.92
C ASP A 203 -18.14 -17.05 -20.19
N PRO A 204 -18.37 -18.35 -19.96
CA PRO A 204 -17.37 -19.39 -20.16
C PRO A 204 -16.82 -19.48 -21.60
N ASP A 205 -17.59 -19.05 -22.60
CA ASP A 205 -17.23 -19.14 -24.02
C ASP A 205 -16.56 -17.86 -24.56
N ILE A 206 -16.34 -16.86 -23.69
CA ILE A 206 -15.76 -15.57 -24.09
C ILE A 206 -14.33 -15.72 -24.62
N GLU A 207 -14.04 -15.04 -25.74
CA GLU A 207 -12.71 -15.00 -26.34
C GLU A 207 -11.88 -13.87 -25.72
N VAL A 208 -10.70 -14.21 -25.19
CA VAL A 208 -9.76 -13.25 -24.59
C VAL A 208 -8.50 -13.16 -25.44
N ALA A 209 -8.29 -12.00 -26.08
CA ALA A 209 -7.06 -11.69 -26.81
C ALA A 209 -6.04 -11.04 -25.87
N VAL A 210 -4.77 -11.46 -25.96
CA VAL A 210 -3.68 -10.92 -25.14
C VAL A 210 -2.56 -10.44 -26.06
N ASP A 211 -2.07 -9.22 -25.84
CA ASP A 211 -0.89 -8.70 -26.54
C ASP A 211 0.03 -7.96 -25.55
N TRP A 212 1.34 -8.03 -25.82
CA TRP A 212 2.39 -7.46 -24.96
C TRP A 212 3.24 -6.46 -25.76
N LEU A 213 3.26 -5.22 -25.30
CA LEU A 213 3.96 -4.13 -25.98
C LEU A 213 5.49 -4.24 -25.83
N GLY A 214 5.99 -4.91 -24.79
CA GLY A 214 7.40 -5.00 -24.44
C GLY A 214 7.98 -3.72 -23.83
N ASN A 215 7.14 -2.71 -23.58
CA ASN A 215 7.53 -1.44 -22.98
C ASN A 215 6.31 -0.71 -22.38
N TRP A 216 6.52 0.34 -21.60
CA TRP A 216 5.46 1.11 -20.93
C TRP A 216 5.06 2.42 -21.63
N THR A 217 5.79 2.84 -22.67
CA THR A 217 5.74 4.24 -23.15
C THR A 217 5.36 4.40 -24.62
N ASP A 218 5.29 3.30 -25.38
CA ASP A 218 4.97 3.29 -26.80
C ASP A 218 3.45 3.35 -27.03
N ARG A 219 2.96 4.60 -27.10
CA ARG A 219 1.55 4.89 -27.34
C ARG A 219 1.08 4.50 -28.73
N GLU A 220 1.97 4.53 -29.72
CA GLU A 220 1.60 4.21 -31.10
C GLU A 220 1.39 2.70 -31.26
N LYS A 221 2.28 1.89 -30.68
CA LYS A 221 2.09 0.44 -30.61
C LYS A 221 0.83 0.08 -29.82
N ALA A 222 0.58 0.74 -28.68
CA ALA A 222 -0.63 0.51 -27.90
C ALA A 222 -1.93 0.77 -28.70
N LYS A 223 -1.98 1.85 -29.49
CA LYS A 223 -3.14 2.14 -30.36
C LYS A 223 -3.31 1.09 -31.45
N ALA A 224 -2.22 0.61 -32.05
CA ALA A 224 -2.25 -0.36 -33.14
C ALA A 224 -2.70 -1.76 -32.70
N THR A 225 -2.50 -2.10 -31.41
CA THR A 225 -2.91 -3.36 -30.80
C THR A 225 -4.44 -3.45 -30.57
N VAL A 226 -5.16 -2.32 -30.49
CA VAL A 226 -6.63 -2.33 -30.34
C VAL A 226 -7.28 -2.75 -31.66
N LYS A 227 -7.75 -4.00 -31.75
CA LYS A 227 -8.52 -4.53 -32.88
C LYS A 227 -9.83 -5.16 -32.41
#